data_AF-A0A6I3ID54-F1
#
_entry.id   AF-A0A6I3ID54-F1
#
_cell.length_a   1.000
_cell.length_b   1.000
_cell.length_c   1.000
_cell.angle_alpha   90.00
_cell.angle_beta   90.00
_cell.angle_gamma   90.00
#
_symmetry.space_group_name_H-M   'P 1'
#
loop_
_entity.id
_entity.type
_entity.pdbx_description
1 polymer ?
#
loop_
_entity_poly.entity_id
_entity_poly.type
_entity_poly.pdbx_seq_one_letter_code
_entity_poly.pdbx_strand_id
1 'polypeptide(L)'
;MSDSFQPGHEHAESRDAIVTLSTPMLEQLDERQRRILVNDLVELSQSGRDPHAVSEILGERLSKLGIEQPQHVVDRLSENIAQATNLTISLDDGTVLHGDPSWSPATHDTDVKGTEDPENGERPTYS
;
A
#
# COMPACT_ATOMS: atom_id res chain seq x y z
N MET A 1 -5.04 -41.80 1.60
CA MET A 1 -6.11 -41.12 0.85
C MET A 1 -7.18 -40.81 1.90
N SER A 2 -7.35 -39.58 2.38
CA SER A 2 -7.47 -38.36 1.58
C SER A 2 -6.92 -37.17 2.36
N ASP A 3 -6.08 -36.38 1.67
CA ASP A 3 -5.61 -35.07 2.09
C ASP A 3 -6.81 -34.11 2.03
N SER A 4 -7.22 -33.57 3.18
CA SER A 4 -8.22 -32.52 3.24
C SER A 4 -7.55 -31.21 2.83
N PHE A 5 -7.67 -30.85 1.55
CA PHE A 5 -7.36 -29.51 1.08
C PHE A 5 -8.24 -28.50 1.82
N GLN A 6 -7.68 -27.80 2.81
CA GLN A 6 -8.22 -26.53 3.28
C GLN A 6 -8.07 -25.51 2.14
N PRO A 7 -9.15 -24.94 1.59
CA PRO A 7 -9.02 -23.81 0.70
C PRO A 7 -8.44 -22.66 1.52
N GLY A 8 -7.19 -22.30 1.22
CA GLY A 8 -6.53 -21.17 1.84
C GLY A 8 -7.27 -19.89 1.52
N HIS A 9 -7.81 -19.25 2.55
CA HIS A 9 -8.04 -17.81 2.66
C HIS A 9 -8.67 -17.14 1.43
N GLU A 10 -9.95 -17.38 1.19
CA GLU A 10 -10.81 -16.41 0.49
C GLU A 10 -11.11 -15.23 1.43
N HIS A 11 -10.07 -14.50 1.89
CA HIS A 11 -10.29 -13.19 2.48
C HIS A 11 -10.34 -12.18 1.34
N ALA A 12 -11.47 -12.15 0.63
CA ALA A 12 -11.97 -10.93 0.02
C ALA A 12 -12.50 -10.00 1.15
N GLU A 13 -11.72 -9.84 2.21
CA GLU A 13 -11.92 -8.76 3.15
C GLU A 13 -11.41 -7.53 2.42
N SER A 14 -12.34 -6.68 2.01
CA SER A 14 -12.15 -5.26 1.81
C SER A 14 -10.95 -4.74 2.61
N ARG A 15 -9.79 -4.59 1.95
CA ARG A 15 -8.59 -4.09 2.61
C ARG A 15 -8.62 -2.58 2.57
N ASP A 16 -8.34 -1.95 3.70
CA ASP A 16 -8.00 -0.54 3.68
C ASP A 16 -6.59 -0.41 3.09
N ALA A 17 -6.41 0.52 2.17
CA ALA A 17 -5.10 0.82 1.59
C ALA A 17 -4.51 2.04 2.27
N ILE A 18 -3.23 1.93 2.64
CA ILE A 18 -2.45 3.08 3.10
C ILE A 18 -1.37 3.40 2.09
N VAL A 19 -1.33 4.68 1.72
CA VAL A 19 -0.32 5.25 0.85
C VAL A 19 0.49 6.24 1.66
N THR A 20 1.73 5.87 1.94
CA THR A 20 2.69 6.78 2.60
C THR A 20 3.45 7.56 1.53
N LEU A 21 3.28 8.87 1.53
CA LEU A 21 4.01 9.79 0.68
C LEU A 21 5.27 10.25 1.40
N SER A 22 6.38 10.28 0.66
CA SER A 22 7.64 10.76 1.22
C SER A 22 7.62 12.29 1.33
N THR A 23 7.94 12.81 2.51
CA THR A 23 8.12 14.22 2.83
C THR A 23 9.06 14.92 1.84
N PRO A 24 10.28 14.44 1.56
CA PRO A 24 11.16 15.06 0.56
C PRO A 24 10.61 15.03 -0.87
N MET A 25 9.70 14.11 -1.21
CA MET A 25 8.99 14.15 -2.49
C MET A 25 7.97 15.30 -2.52
N LEU A 26 7.23 15.49 -1.42
CA LEU A 26 6.23 16.54 -1.32
C LEU A 26 6.82 17.94 -1.17
N GLU A 27 8.02 18.07 -0.59
CA GLU A 27 8.75 19.35 -0.54
C GLU A 27 9.14 19.86 -1.93
N GLN A 28 9.27 18.98 -2.91
CA GLN A 28 9.51 19.33 -4.31
C GLN A 28 8.24 19.77 -5.04
N LEU A 29 7.07 19.56 -4.43
CA LEU A 29 5.77 19.90 -4.99
C LEU A 29 5.18 21.14 -4.30
N ASP A 30 4.65 22.05 -5.10
CA ASP A 30 3.91 23.18 -4.55
C ASP A 30 2.58 22.73 -3.89
N GLU A 31 1.96 23.61 -3.10
CA GLU A 31 0.71 23.29 -2.38
C GLU A 31 -0.44 22.88 -3.33
N ARG A 32 -0.44 23.34 -4.58
CA ARG A 32 -1.45 22.97 -5.57
C ARG A 32 -1.16 21.57 -6.12
N GLN A 33 0.09 21.27 -6.46
CA GLN A 33 0.53 19.95 -6.93
C GLN A 33 0.30 18.87 -5.87
N ARG A 34 0.58 19.17 -4.60
CA ARG A 34 0.28 18.26 -3.48
C ARG A 34 -1.20 17.92 -3.38
N ARG A 35 -2.08 18.93 -3.50
CA ARG A 35 -3.54 18.71 -3.51
C ARG A 35 -4.00 17.91 -4.72
N ILE A 36 -3.42 18.16 -5.90
CA ILE A 36 -3.73 17.40 -7.12
C ILE A 36 -3.36 15.93 -6.91
N LEU A 37 -2.14 15.65 -6.43
CA LEU A 37 -1.69 14.28 -6.19
C LEU A 37 -2.60 13.53 -5.22
N VAL A 38 -2.97 14.13 -4.09
CA VAL A 38 -3.86 13.52 -3.10
C VAL A 38 -5.24 13.25 -3.70
N ASN A 39 -5.83 14.24 -4.39
CA ASN A 39 -7.13 14.07 -5.04
C ASN A 39 -7.10 12.99 -6.12
N ASP A 40 -6.01 12.91 -6.89
CA ASP A 40 -5.84 11.93 -7.95
C ASP A 40 -5.81 10.50 -7.39
N LEU A 41 -5.11 10.26 -6.28
CA LEU A 41 -5.08 8.96 -5.61
C LEU A 41 -6.46 8.58 -5.06
N VAL A 42 -7.17 9.53 -4.46
CA VAL A 42 -8.53 9.32 -3.94
C VAL A 42 -9.51 8.99 -5.07
N GLU A 43 -9.48 9.75 -6.17
CA GLU A 43 -10.32 9.49 -7.33
C GLU A 43 -10.06 8.10 -7.92
N LEU A 44 -8.80 7.69 -8.00
CA LEU A 44 -8.42 6.37 -8.49
C LEU A 44 -8.95 5.25 -7.58
N SER A 45 -8.88 5.41 -6.26
CA SER A 45 -9.44 4.42 -5.32
C SER A 45 -10.96 4.25 -5.46
N GLN A 46 -11.67 5.35 -5.76
CA GLN A 46 -13.13 5.35 -5.93
C GLN A 46 -13.57 4.93 -7.33
N SER A 47 -12.64 4.81 -8.28
CA SER A 47 -12.97 4.54 -9.68
C SER A 47 -13.46 3.12 -9.93
N GLY A 48 -13.18 2.18 -9.02
CA GLY A 48 -13.50 0.75 -9.18
C GLY A 48 -12.88 0.12 -10.43
N ARG A 49 -11.84 0.75 -11.00
CA ARG A 49 -11.14 0.30 -12.20
C ARG A 49 -10.24 -0.89 -11.89
N ASP A 50 -9.88 -1.63 -12.95
CA ASP A 50 -8.90 -2.69 -12.83
C ASP A 50 -7.50 -2.10 -12.48
N PRO A 51 -6.65 -2.86 -11.77
CA PRO A 51 -5.32 -2.40 -11.36
C PRO A 51 -4.43 -1.91 -12.50
N HIS A 52 -4.57 -2.47 -13.70
CA HIS A 52 -3.75 -2.11 -14.85
C HIS A 52 -4.14 -0.71 -15.38
N ALA A 53 -5.44 -0.44 -15.53
CA ALA A 53 -5.93 0.89 -15.88
C ALA A 53 -5.59 1.92 -14.80
N VAL A 54 -5.63 1.55 -13.51
CA VAL A 54 -5.17 2.43 -12.42
C VAL A 54 -3.67 2.74 -12.57
N SER A 55 -2.84 1.74 -12.91
CA SER A 55 -1.39 1.93 -13.12
C SER A 55 -1.07 2.86 -14.28
N GLU A 56 -1.73 2.70 -15.44
CA GLU A 56 -1.53 3.59 -16.57
C GLU A 56 -1.88 5.04 -16.24
N ILE A 57 -3.05 5.26 -15.61
CA ILE A 57 -3.52 6.61 -15.26
C ILE A 57 -2.64 7.21 -14.16
N LEU A 58 -2.27 6.43 -13.14
CA LEU A 58 -1.40 6.89 -12.06
C LEU A 58 -0.02 7.27 -12.59
N GLY A 59 0.57 6.45 -13.46
CA GLY A 59 1.85 6.74 -14.12
C GLY A 59 1.80 8.04 -14.93
N GLU A 60 0.73 8.25 -15.70
CA GLU A 60 0.54 9.50 -16.47
C GLU A 60 0.41 10.73 -15.54
N ARG A 61 -0.36 10.61 -14.45
CA ARG A 61 -0.57 11.69 -13.47
C ARG A 61 0.73 12.04 -12.74
N LEU A 62 1.49 11.06 -12.30
CA LEU A 62 2.80 11.25 -11.67
C LEU A 62 3.79 11.93 -12.64
N SER A 63 3.84 11.47 -13.90
CA SER A 63 4.69 12.07 -14.93
C SER A 63 4.34 13.53 -15.21
N LYS A 64 3.04 13.89 -15.24
CA LYS A 64 2.58 15.29 -15.37
C LYS A 64 3.00 16.18 -14.20
N LEU A 65 3.17 15.60 -13.01
CA LEU A 65 3.67 16.29 -11.82
C LEU A 65 5.20 16.31 -11.75
N GLY A 66 5.91 15.72 -12.72
CA GLY A 66 7.37 15.61 -12.72
C GLY A 66 7.90 14.57 -11.73
N ILE A 67 7.03 13.66 -11.27
CA ILE A 67 7.40 12.60 -10.32
C ILE A 67 7.72 11.34 -11.12
N GLU A 68 9.00 11.00 -11.19
CA GLU A 68 9.45 9.75 -11.80
C GLU A 68 9.44 8.63 -10.75
N GLN A 69 8.65 7.59 -10.99
CA GLN A 69 8.63 6.40 -10.16
C GLN A 69 8.95 5.16 -11.00
N PRO A 70 9.67 4.16 -10.44
CA PRO A 70 9.83 2.88 -11.11
C PRO A 70 8.48 2.22 -11.38
N GLN A 71 8.30 1.62 -12.56
CA GLN A 71 7.03 1.00 -12.96
C GLN A 71 6.49 -0.01 -11.93
N HIS A 72 7.38 -0.85 -11.37
CA HIS A 72 6.99 -1.83 -10.34
C HIS A 72 6.43 -1.20 -9.05
N VAL A 73 6.80 0.06 -8.73
CA VAL A 73 6.25 0.81 -7.60
C VAL A 73 4.84 1.27 -7.95
N VAL A 74 4.65 1.82 -9.17
CA VAL A 74 3.34 2.26 -9.67
C VAL A 74 2.37 1.09 -9.76
N ASP A 75 2.80 -0.06 -10.25
CA ASP A 75 1.98 -1.27 -10.36
C ASP A 75 1.50 -1.75 -8.99
N ARG A 76 2.41 -1.89 -8.00
CA ARG A 76 2.03 -2.28 -6.63
C ARG A 76 1.10 -1.28 -5.96
N LEU A 77 1.36 0.02 -6.15
CA LEU A 77 0.51 1.07 -5.60
C LEU A 77 -0.89 1.01 -6.22
N SER A 78 -0.97 0.73 -7.51
CA SER A 78 -2.24 0.62 -8.25
C SER A 78 -3.03 -0.61 -7.86
N GLU A 79 -2.37 -1.75 -7.64
CA GLU A 79 -3.00 -2.95 -7.08
C GLU A 79 -3.61 -2.67 -5.70
N ASN A 80 -2.86 -2.01 -4.82
CA ASN A 80 -3.36 -1.64 -3.49
C ASN A 80 -4.54 -0.68 -3.55
N ILE A 81 -4.46 0.36 -4.41
CA ILE A 81 -5.52 1.36 -4.58
C ILE A 81 -6.79 0.75 -5.18
N ALA A 82 -6.64 -0.11 -6.19
CA ALA A 82 -7.79 -0.73 -6.88
C ALA A 82 -8.53 -1.75 -6.00
N GLN A 83 -7.84 -2.38 -5.06
CA GLN A 83 -8.43 -3.33 -4.11
C GLN A 83 -8.87 -2.67 -2.80
N ALA A 84 -8.59 -1.37 -2.62
CA ALA A 84 -8.89 -0.62 -1.42
C ALA A 84 -10.40 -0.41 -1.25
N THR A 85 -10.92 -0.65 -0.05
CA THR A 85 -12.28 -0.18 0.29
C THR A 85 -12.27 1.22 0.88
N ASN A 86 -11.27 1.54 1.70
CA ASN A 86 -10.95 2.91 2.08
C ASN A 86 -9.48 3.19 1.80
N LEU A 87 -9.17 4.44 1.45
CA LEU A 87 -7.82 4.92 1.20
C LEU A 87 -7.41 5.90 2.31
N THR A 88 -6.30 5.61 2.98
CA THR A 88 -5.63 6.55 3.88
C THR A 88 -4.32 7.01 3.23
N ILE A 89 -4.09 8.32 3.18
CA ILE A 89 -2.86 8.91 2.64
C ILE A 89 -2.16 9.62 3.79
N SER A 90 -0.95 9.20 4.10
CA SER A 90 -0.13 9.77 5.17
C SER A 90 1.23 10.23 4.67
N LEU A 91 1.91 11.04 5.46
CA LEU A 91 3.32 11.35 5.32
C LEU A 91 4.18 10.33 6.08
N ASP A 92 5.48 10.30 5.78
CA ASP A 92 6.45 9.51 6.56
C ASP A 92 6.61 9.99 8.02
N ASP A 93 6.29 11.24 8.32
CA ASP A 93 6.24 11.78 9.69
C ASP A 93 4.97 11.38 10.46
N GLY A 94 4.05 10.66 9.82
CA GLY A 94 2.78 10.21 10.40
C GLY A 94 1.62 11.18 10.19
N THR A 95 1.82 12.34 9.55
CA THR A 95 0.73 13.28 9.25
C THR A 95 -0.26 12.67 8.25
N VAL A 96 -1.53 12.58 8.61
CA VAL A 96 -2.60 12.10 7.71
C VAL A 96 -3.08 13.25 6.82
N LEU A 97 -3.00 13.07 5.51
CA LEU A 97 -3.49 14.02 4.50
C LEU A 97 -4.92 13.71 4.06
N HIS A 98 -5.30 12.43 4.05
CA HIS A 98 -6.64 11.96 3.70
C HIS A 98 -6.95 10.64 4.41
N GLY A 99 -8.21 10.39 4.76
CA GLY A 99 -8.65 9.16 5.42
C GLY A 99 -8.91 9.34 6.92
N ASP A 100 -8.72 8.26 7.69
CA ASP A 100 -8.99 8.26 9.13
C ASP A 100 -7.91 9.05 9.89
N PRO A 101 -8.27 10.16 10.58
CA PRO A 101 -7.31 10.96 11.35
C PRO A 101 -6.81 10.27 12.61
N SER A 102 -7.45 9.18 13.04
CA SER A 102 -6.98 8.32 14.13
C SER A 102 -5.97 7.26 13.67
N TRP A 103 -5.75 7.16 12.34
CA TRP A 103 -4.75 6.29 11.79
C TRP A 103 -3.35 6.75 12.20
N SER A 104 -2.55 5.80 12.69
CA SER A 104 -1.14 6.03 12.98
C SER A 104 -0.31 4.87 12.41
N PRO A 105 0.95 5.13 12.01
CA PRO A 105 1.85 4.07 11.56
C PRO A 105 1.96 2.93 12.56
N ALA A 106 1.93 3.23 13.87
CA ALA A 106 2.01 2.25 14.95
C ALA A 106 0.76 1.35 15.07
N THR A 107 -0.39 1.77 14.51
CA THR A 107 -1.63 1.00 14.53
C THR A 107 -1.75 0.07 13.32
N HIS A 108 -0.95 0.31 12.27
CA HIS A 108 -0.89 -0.50 11.05
C HIS A 108 0.45 -1.24 10.89
N ASP A 109 1.22 -1.38 11.97
CA ASP A 109 2.09 -2.54 12.05
C ASP A 109 1.14 -3.75 12.00
N THR A 110 0.97 -4.36 10.82
CA THR A 110 0.58 -5.76 10.75
C THR A 110 1.53 -6.42 11.71
N ASP A 111 1.00 -6.86 12.85
CA ASP A 111 1.70 -7.56 13.90
C ASP A 111 2.51 -8.64 13.19
N VAL A 112 3.75 -8.30 12.82
CA VAL A 112 4.70 -9.25 12.30
C VAL A 112 5.03 -9.94 13.60
N LYS A 113 4.17 -10.89 13.96
CA LYS A 113 4.57 -12.01 14.79
C LYS A 113 5.78 -12.52 14.04
N GLY A 114 6.95 -12.05 14.48
CA GLY A 114 8.20 -12.68 14.14
C GLY A 114 7.86 -14.13 14.36
N THR A 115 7.85 -14.89 13.28
CA THR A 115 7.78 -16.34 13.34
C THR A 115 8.79 -16.69 14.41
N GLU A 116 8.28 -17.04 15.59
CA GLU A 116 9.08 -17.50 16.70
C GLU A 116 9.96 -18.55 16.05
N ASP A 117 11.28 -18.30 16.03
CA ASP A 117 12.26 -19.23 15.49
C ASP A 117 11.87 -20.58 16.10
N PRO A 118 11.37 -21.55 15.30
CA PRO A 118 10.75 -22.73 15.85
C PRO A 118 11.80 -23.36 16.74
N GLU A 119 11.50 -23.44 18.04
CA GLU A 119 12.42 -23.90 19.07
C GLU A 119 13.26 -25.03 18.50
N ASN A 120 14.55 -24.72 18.38
CA ASN A 120 15.65 -25.50 17.83
C ASN A 120 15.53 -27.00 18.19
N GLY A 121 14.68 -27.70 17.46
CA GLY A 121 14.44 -29.13 17.56
C GLY A 121 15.31 -29.81 16.53
N GLU A 122 16.46 -30.31 16.99
CA GLU A 122 17.41 -31.13 16.23
C GLU A 122 18.19 -30.39 15.13
N ARG A 123 19.17 -29.56 15.52
CA ARG A 123 20.35 -29.35 14.67
C ARG A 123 21.16 -30.65 14.63
N PRO A 124 21.30 -31.34 13.49
CA PRO A 124 22.19 -32.48 13.40
C PRO A 124 23.63 -32.01 13.67
N THR A 125 24.20 -32.49 14.76
CA THR A 125 25.60 -32.27 15.09
C THR A 125 26.41 -33.20 14.20
N TYR A 126 27.01 -32.66 13.15
CA TYR A 126 28.07 -33.39 12.45
C TYR A 126 29.30 -33.38 13.36
N SER A 127 29.61 -34.57 13.91
CA SER A 127 30.92 -34.85 14.54
C SER A 127 31.98 -35.10 13.47
#